data_AF-A0A423MJA1-F1
#
_entry.id   AF-A0A423MJA1-F1
#
_cell.length_a   1.000
_cell.length_b   1.000
_cell.length_c   1.000
_cell.angle_alpha   90.00
_cell.angle_beta   90.00
_cell.angle_gamma   90.00
#
_symmetry.space_group_name_H-M   'P 1'
#
loop_
_entity.id
_entity.type
_entity.pdbx_description
1 polymer ?
#
loop_
_entity_poly.entity_id
_entity_poly.type
_entity_poly.pdbx_seq_one_letter_code
_entity_poly.pdbx_strand_id
1 'polypeptide(L)' 'MSSTGDKVKGMANEAVGNVKQGVGKATDNTKLQAEGKLQEKKGEAQQAVGKAKDAIKKGVDKA' A
#
# COMPACT_ATOMS: atom_id res chain seq x y z
N MET A 1 -10.38 14.85 9.44
CA MET A 1 -9.57 13.89 10.23
C MET A 1 -9.52 12.55 9.49
N SER A 2 -8.45 12.25 8.73
CA SER A 2 -8.22 10.92 8.13
C SER A 2 -6.75 10.47 8.09
N SER A 3 -5.79 11.33 8.45
CA SER A 3 -4.37 11.06 8.17
C SER A 3 -3.71 9.94 8.98
N THR A 4 -4.34 9.42 10.04
CA THR A 4 -3.79 8.32 10.86
C THR A 4 -4.28 6.96 10.38
N GLY A 5 -5.57 6.82 10.06
CA GLY A 5 -6.15 5.54 9.63
C GLY A 5 -5.61 5.07 8.28
N ASP A 6 -5.46 5.99 7.31
CA ASP A 6 -4.98 5.65 5.96
C ASP A 6 -3.48 5.32 5.94
N LYS A 7 -2.66 6.01 6.75
CA LYS A 7 -1.23 5.67 6.90
C LYS A 7 -1.04 4.32 7.57
N VAL A 8 -1.82 4.01 8.60
CA VAL A 8 -1.78 2.70 9.28
C VAL A 8 -2.22 1.58 8.34
N LYS A 9 -3.25 1.81 7.52
CA LYS A 9 -3.69 0.84 6.49
C LYS A 9 -2.63 0.60 5.42
N GLY A 10 -1.90 1.63 5.02
CA GLY A 10 -0.76 1.52 4.10
C GLY A 10 0.34 0.63 4.66
N MET A 11 0.80 0.92 5.88
CA MET A 11 1.83 0.13 6.56
C MET A 11 1.41 -1.32 6.82
N ALA A 12 0.14 -1.56 7.17
CA ALA A 12 -0.38 -2.92 7.39
C ALA A 12 -0.36 -3.74 6.08
N ASN A 13 -0.70 -3.14 4.95
CA ASN A 13 -0.65 -3.82 3.65
C ASN A 13 0.78 -4.09 3.17
N GLU A 14 1.72 -3.17 3.40
CA GLU A 14 3.14 -3.39 3.11
C GLU A 14 3.72 -4.51 3.98
N ALA A 15 3.41 -4.52 5.27
CA ALA A 15 3.85 -5.57 6.18
C ALA A 15 3.33 -6.95 5.76
N VAL A 16 2.04 -7.06 5.42
CA VAL A 16 1.44 -8.31 4.94
C VAL A 16 2.04 -8.76 3.60
N GLY A 17 2.30 -7.82 2.68
CA GLY A 17 2.95 -8.10 1.40
C GLY A 17 4.37 -8.67 1.58
N ASN A 18 5.16 -8.04 2.45
CA ASN A 18 6.51 -8.50 2.79
C ASN A 18 6.51 -9.88 3.44
N VAL A 19 5.57 -10.13 4.36
CA VAL A 19 5.41 -11.46 4.98
C VAL A 19 5.03 -12.50 3.93
N LYS A 20 4.07 -12.22 3.03
CA LYS A 20 3.70 -13.14 1.94
C LYS A 20 4.86 -13.44 1.00
N GLN A 21 5.68 -12.43 0.65
CA GLN A 21 6.87 -12.64 -0.16
C GLN A 21 7.93 -13.46 0.57
N GLY A 22 8.17 -13.19 1.85
CA GLY A 22 9.13 -13.92 2.68
C GLY A 22 8.75 -15.38 2.84
N VAL A 23 7.49 -15.65 3.20
CA VAL A 23 6.94 -17.01 3.29
C VAL A 23 6.96 -17.68 1.92
N GLY A 24 6.50 -17.00 0.86
CA GLY A 24 6.51 -17.56 -0.49
C GLY A 24 7.91 -17.89 -1.02
N LYS A 25 8.97 -17.19 -0.57
CA LYS A 25 10.37 -17.57 -0.86
C LYS A 25 10.80 -18.77 -0.03
N ALA A 26 10.45 -18.81 1.25
CA ALA A 26 10.82 -19.90 2.15
C ALA A 26 10.15 -21.23 1.78
N THR A 27 8.94 -21.20 1.21
CA THR A 27 8.19 -22.41 0.84
C THR A 27 8.19 -22.72 -0.66
N ASP A 28 9.01 -22.04 -1.48
CA ASP A 28 8.99 -22.11 -2.95
C ASP A 28 7.59 -21.96 -3.58
N ASN A 29 6.74 -21.14 -2.96
CA ASN A 29 5.37 -20.92 -3.41
C ASN A 29 5.28 -19.65 -4.27
N THR A 30 5.37 -19.86 -5.58
CA THR A 30 5.29 -18.81 -6.61
C THR A 30 4.00 -18.00 -6.54
N LYS A 31 2.90 -18.61 -6.09
CA LYS A 31 1.60 -17.94 -5.90
C LYS A 31 1.67 -16.90 -4.80
N LEU A 32 2.24 -17.24 -3.64
CA LEU A 32 2.41 -16.32 -2.51
C LEU A 32 3.35 -15.15 -2.86
N GLN A 33 4.44 -15.42 -3.59
CA GLN A 33 5.33 -14.35 -4.06
C GLN A 33 4.63 -13.41 -5.04
N ALA A 34 3.85 -13.96 -5.97
CA ALA A 34 3.10 -13.19 -6.96
C ALA A 34 2.02 -12.32 -6.28
N GLU A 35 1.26 -12.89 -5.34
CA GLU A 35 0.28 -12.14 -4.55
C GLU A 35 0.93 -11.01 -3.74
N GLY A 36 2.07 -11.28 -3.09
CA GLY A 36 2.81 -10.27 -2.35
C GLY A 36 3.23 -9.09 -3.24
N LYS A 37 3.84 -9.37 -4.41
CA LYS A 37 4.20 -8.33 -5.40
C LYS A 37 3.00 -7.57 -5.95
N LEU A 38 1.89 -8.25 -6.20
CA LEU A 38 0.65 -7.62 -6.67
C LEU A 38 0.07 -6.67 -5.62
N GLN A 39 0.08 -7.10 -4.35
CA GLN A 39 -0.42 -6.32 -3.23
C GLN A 39 0.45 -5.09 -2.97
N GLU A 40 1.78 -5.23 -3.08
CA GLU A 40 2.74 -4.13 -2.97
C GLU A 40 2.49 -3.06 -4.04
N LYS A 41 2.44 -3.45 -5.33
CA LYS A 41 2.12 -2.54 -6.44
C LYS A 41 0.76 -1.86 -6.28
N LYS A 42 -0.25 -2.59 -5.80
CA LYS A 42 -1.58 -2.03 -5.55
C LYS A 42 -1.54 -1.00 -4.41
N GLY A 43 -0.75 -1.27 -3.37
CA GLY A 43 -0.51 -0.34 -2.25
C GLY A 43 0.18 0.94 -2.72
N GLU A 44 1.23 0.84 -3.51
CA GLU A 44 1.92 2.00 -4.11
C GLU A 44 0.98 2.83 -4.98
N ALA A 45 0.20 2.19 -5.84
CA ALA A 45 -0.78 2.87 -6.68
C ALA A 45 -1.84 3.61 -5.85
N GLN A 46 -2.35 2.97 -4.79
CA GLN A 46 -3.30 3.62 -3.87
C GLN A 46 -2.67 4.80 -3.13
N GLN A 47 -1.43 4.68 -2.67
CA GLN A 47 -0.71 5.79 -2.03
C GLN A 47 -0.50 6.95 -3.00
N ALA A 48 -0.12 6.68 -4.25
CA ALA A 48 0.07 7.72 -5.26
C ALA A 48 -1.23 8.47 -5.55
N VAL A 49 -2.34 7.74 -5.76
CA VAL A 49 -3.67 8.34 -5.95
C VAL A 49 -4.12 9.11 -4.72
N GLY A 50 -3.89 8.57 -3.51
CA GLY A 50 -4.20 9.24 -2.25
C GLY A 50 -3.44 10.56 -2.10
N LYS A 51 -2.12 10.55 -2.33
CA LYS A 51 -1.27 11.75 -2.29
C LYS A 51 -1.71 12.79 -3.31
N ALA A 52 -2.06 12.38 -4.54
CA ALA A 52 -2.57 13.29 -5.56
C ALA A 52 -3.90 13.93 -5.14
N LYS A 53 -4.85 13.14 -4.62
CA LYS A 53 -6.12 13.65 -4.08
C LYS A 53 -5.91 14.60 -2.90
N ASP A 54 -5.02 14.26 -1.98
CA ASP A 54 -4.69 15.11 -0.83
C ASP A 54 -4.05 16.43 -1.27
N ALA A 55 -3.18 16.42 -2.27
CA ALA A 55 -2.56 17.63 -2.81
C ALA A 55 -3.60 18.55 -3.46
N ILE A 56 -4.51 17.99 -4.26
CA ILE A 56 -5.63 18.75 -4.86
C ILE A 56 -6.53 19.32 -3.77
N LYS A 57 -6.91 18.51 -2.77
CA LYS A 57 -7.79 18.92 -1.67
C LYS A 57 -7.16 20.06 -0.85
N LYS A 58 -5.87 19.96 -0.52
CA LYS A 58 -5.13 21.03 0.15
C LYS A 58 -5.03 22.31 -0.68
N GLY A 59 -4.97 22.21 -2.01
CA GLY A 59 -4.97 23.37 -2.89
C GLY A 59 -6.33 24.07 -2.94
N VAL A 60 -7.42 23.28 -2.97
CA VAL A 60 -8.80 23.79 -2.97
C VAL A 60 -9.22 24.36 -1.60
N ASP A 61 -8.88 23.70 -0.49
CA ASP A 61 -9.19 24.18 0.87
C ASP A 61 -8.45 25.48 1.26
N LYS A 62 -7.45 25.89 0.47
CA LYS A 62 -6.62 27.08 0.72
C LYS A 62 -7.02 28.30 -0.14
N ALA A 63 -7.94 28.13 -1.08
CA ALA A 63 -8.51 29.20 -1.92
C ALA A 63 -9.89 29.62 -1.40
#